data_AF-A0A8J8G9J7-F1
#
_entry.id   AF-A0A8J8G9J7-F1
#
_cell.length_a   1.000
_cell.length_b   1.000
_cell.length_c   1.000
_cell.angle_alpha   90.00
_cell.angle_beta   90.00
_cell.angle_gamma   90.00
#
_symmetry.space_group_name_H-M   'P 1'
#
loop_
_entity.id
_entity.type
_entity.pdbx_description
1 polymer ?
#
loop_
_entity_poly.entity_id
_entity_poly.type
_entity_poly.pdbx_seq_one_letter_code
_entity_poly.pdbx_strand_id
1 'polypeptide(L)'
;MTQHTRKPSAFFLSFIILLLFSCDKISSQKQKDQKEIKIEGKKNIEKKDAKNWKFFKVFSLSPESNYICENEKYKNFSFNLIGDSVYVDSKYTDDVYITELTPKSYFEKKYLLETYKKRLNEELNLSFPFKIKTIRNKKAYDKSSKLDEYFQDAFFIHNYLFIEDNGCIYTYIKNGENSDLTNSLVKKANGIIYKKKININTVKYETQKTINLIGAAEFSCGDENLRYVSLPKKGKIGLILIPQDCGDFLYNYYLFTILDNKIISNLYVEGEWFEPENEKTTIEATSFTIDSNFIISVKTNNKEKKYIINKFGKIIDL
;
A
#
# COMPACT_ATOMS: atom_id res chain seq x y z
N MET A 1 21.38 -82.09 -27.31
CA MET A 1 22.33 -81.47 -28.28
C MET A 1 21.49 -80.59 -29.19
N THR A 2 21.64 -79.27 -29.29
CA THR A 2 22.77 -78.38 -29.06
C THR A 2 22.21 -76.98 -28.77
N GLN A 3 22.72 -76.35 -27.72
CA GLN A 3 22.40 -74.99 -27.30
C GLN A 3 23.12 -73.98 -28.19
N HIS A 4 22.44 -72.91 -28.61
CA HIS A 4 23.10 -71.71 -29.13
C HIS A 4 22.98 -70.58 -28.10
N THR A 5 24.10 -70.33 -27.43
CA THR A 5 24.35 -69.19 -26.55
C THR A 5 24.77 -67.98 -27.39
N ARG A 6 24.05 -66.87 -27.30
CA ARG A 6 24.50 -65.57 -27.82
C ARG A 6 25.29 -64.85 -26.73
N LYS A 7 26.59 -64.67 -26.96
CA LYS A 7 27.47 -63.78 -26.18
C LYS A 7 27.16 -62.31 -26.50
N PRO A 8 27.16 -61.39 -25.51
CA PRO A 8 27.15 -59.96 -25.78
C PRO A 8 28.55 -59.50 -26.22
N SER A 9 28.60 -58.71 -27.30
CA SER A 9 29.84 -58.14 -27.84
C SER A 9 30.30 -56.97 -26.97
N ALA A 10 31.52 -57.12 -26.45
CA ALA A 10 32.29 -56.05 -25.86
C ALA A 10 32.75 -55.07 -26.95
N PHE A 11 31.97 -54.01 -27.23
CA PHE A 11 32.38 -52.97 -28.18
C PHE A 11 31.85 -51.55 -27.88
N PHE A 12 31.44 -51.26 -26.65
CA PHE A 12 31.01 -49.91 -26.25
C PHE A 12 31.68 -49.45 -24.93
N LEU A 13 32.99 -49.66 -24.82
CA LEU A 13 33.78 -49.16 -23.68
C LEU A 13 35.02 -48.34 -24.12
N SER A 14 34.91 -47.59 -25.23
CA SER A 14 36.02 -46.78 -25.78
C SER A 14 35.62 -45.35 -26.17
N PHE A 15 34.57 -44.78 -25.55
CA PHE A 15 34.13 -43.40 -25.83
C PHE A 15 34.11 -42.48 -24.60
N ILE A 16 34.75 -42.89 -23.49
CA ILE A 16 34.85 -42.10 -22.24
C ILE A 16 36.33 -41.88 -21.86
N ILE A 17 37.21 -41.60 -22.81
CA ILE A 17 38.57 -41.08 -22.51
C ILE A 17 39.01 -40.17 -23.66
N LEU A 18 38.34 -39.04 -23.90
CA LEU A 18 38.85 -38.01 -24.84
C LEU A 18 38.31 -36.58 -24.56
N LEU A 19 37.81 -36.30 -23.35
CA LEU A 19 37.40 -34.94 -22.93
C LEU A 19 38.21 -34.40 -21.73
N LEU A 20 39.46 -34.82 -21.56
CA LEU A 20 40.34 -34.34 -20.49
C LEU A 20 41.60 -33.59 -20.94
N PHE A 21 41.68 -33.13 -22.19
CA PHE A 21 42.74 -32.22 -22.62
C PHE A 21 42.23 -31.17 -23.61
N SER A 22 41.64 -30.10 -23.08
CA SER A 22 41.61 -28.81 -23.77
C SER A 22 41.95 -27.73 -22.73
N CYS A 23 43.24 -27.68 -22.41
CA CYS A 23 43.88 -26.60 -21.66
C CYS A 23 44.73 -25.82 -22.67
N ASP A 24 44.11 -24.86 -23.37
CA ASP A 24 44.88 -23.84 -24.05
C ASP A 24 45.27 -22.75 -23.06
N LYS A 25 46.58 -22.72 -22.75
CA LYS A 25 47.24 -21.59 -22.13
C LYS A 25 47.33 -20.47 -23.16
N ILE A 26 46.49 -19.44 -23.02
CA ILE A 26 46.72 -18.12 -23.60
C ILE A 26 46.90 -17.11 -22.46
N SER A 27 48.13 -16.62 -22.38
CA SER A 27 48.64 -15.40 -21.74
C SER A 27 47.84 -14.73 -20.62
N SER A 28 48.40 -14.82 -19.43
CA SER A 28 48.28 -13.84 -18.35
C SER A 28 48.86 -12.47 -18.73
N GLN A 29 48.05 -11.42 -18.75
CA GLN A 29 48.33 -10.05 -18.25
C GLN A 29 47.32 -9.05 -18.82
N LYS A 30 46.15 -8.95 -18.17
CA LYS A 30 45.30 -7.74 -18.06
C LYS A 30 43.96 -8.12 -17.43
N GLN A 31 43.96 -8.45 -16.14
CA GLN A 31 42.79 -8.40 -15.26
C GLN A 31 43.23 -8.70 -13.83
N LYS A 32 44.01 -7.80 -13.25
CA LYS A 32 44.34 -7.84 -11.81
C LYS A 32 44.23 -6.49 -11.10
N ASP A 33 43.58 -5.49 -11.71
CA ASP A 33 43.38 -4.16 -11.13
C ASP A 33 41.91 -3.73 -10.97
N GLN A 34 40.98 -4.67 -10.81
CA GLN A 34 39.56 -4.32 -10.53
C GLN A 34 38.87 -5.17 -9.47
N LYS A 35 39.61 -5.77 -8.53
CA LYS A 35 39.00 -6.52 -7.42
C LYS A 35 39.46 -6.13 -6.01
N GLU A 36 40.15 -5.01 -5.89
CA GLU A 36 40.64 -4.52 -4.59
C GLU A 36 40.31 -3.04 -4.34
N ILE A 37 39.16 -2.56 -4.84
CA ILE A 37 38.60 -1.26 -4.40
C ILE A 37 37.07 -1.38 -4.37
N LYS A 38 36.52 -1.81 -3.22
CA LYS A 38 35.17 -1.42 -2.73
C LYS A 38 34.81 -1.98 -1.35
N ILE A 39 35.78 -2.18 -0.44
CA ILE A 39 35.48 -2.48 0.97
C ILE A 39 35.71 -1.26 1.89
N GLU A 40 36.47 -0.26 1.45
CA GLU A 40 36.55 1.02 2.17
C GLU A 40 35.65 2.07 1.51
N GLY A 41 34.59 2.49 2.21
CA GLY A 41 33.86 3.71 1.86
C GLY A 41 32.33 3.67 1.86
N LYS A 42 31.66 2.67 2.44
CA LYS A 42 30.25 2.88 2.86
C LYS A 42 30.27 3.61 4.22
N LYS A 43 30.53 4.92 4.19
CA LYS A 43 30.51 5.80 5.37
C LYS A 43 29.11 5.81 6.01
N ASN A 44 29.08 6.00 7.33
CA ASN A 44 27.86 6.26 8.10
C ASN A 44 27.04 7.40 7.45
N ILE A 45 25.73 7.20 7.35
CA ILE A 45 24.82 8.08 6.61
C ILE A 45 24.57 9.38 7.38
N GLU A 46 24.77 10.53 6.71
CA GLU A 46 24.09 11.78 7.02
C GLU A 46 22.60 11.67 6.66
N LYS A 47 21.74 11.96 7.64
CA LYS A 47 20.32 11.57 7.79
C LYS A 47 19.32 11.95 6.67
N LYS A 48 19.73 12.49 5.52
CA LYS A 48 18.79 13.22 4.63
C LYS A 48 17.90 12.36 3.71
N ASP A 49 18.33 11.16 3.29
CA ASP A 49 17.58 10.32 2.33
C ASP A 49 17.23 8.90 2.83
N ALA A 50 17.45 8.63 4.11
CA ALA A 50 17.25 7.29 4.68
C ALA A 50 15.74 6.98 4.85
N LYS A 51 15.23 6.01 4.08
CA LYS A 51 13.88 5.45 4.29
C LYS A 51 13.90 4.58 5.53
N ASN A 52 13.50 5.13 6.67
CA ASN A 52 13.53 4.45 7.96
C ASN A 52 12.27 3.62 8.18
N TRP A 53 12.41 2.31 8.34
CA TRP A 53 11.34 1.37 8.62
C TRP A 53 11.31 1.05 10.12
N LYS A 54 10.15 1.25 10.75
CA LYS A 54 9.95 0.92 12.17
C LYS A 54 8.83 -0.07 12.34
N PHE A 55 8.97 -0.92 13.35
CA PHE A 55 7.92 -1.84 13.76
C PHE A 55 6.61 -1.07 14.00
N PHE A 56 5.51 -1.67 13.57
CA PHE A 56 4.17 -1.10 13.68
C PHE A 56 3.22 -2.04 14.43
N LYS A 57 3.07 -3.27 13.92
CA LYS A 57 2.13 -4.25 14.47
C LYS A 57 2.58 -5.67 14.14
N VAL A 58 2.16 -6.63 14.94
CA VAL A 58 2.27 -8.06 14.66
C VAL A 58 0.89 -8.72 14.73
N PHE A 59 0.63 -9.71 13.89
CA PHE A 59 -0.57 -10.55 13.96
C PHE A 59 -0.30 -11.95 13.37
N SER A 60 -1.08 -12.94 13.80
CA SER A 60 -1.00 -14.30 13.28
C SER A 60 -1.71 -14.42 11.92
N LEU A 61 -1.13 -15.22 11.00
CA LEU A 61 -1.79 -15.68 9.78
C LEU A 61 -2.94 -16.64 10.07
N SER A 62 -2.88 -17.35 11.21
CA SER A 62 -3.89 -18.30 11.66
C SER A 62 -4.32 -17.96 13.10
N PRO A 63 -5.28 -17.04 13.28
CA PRO A 63 -5.67 -16.56 14.62
C PRO A 63 -6.29 -17.66 15.50
N GLU A 64 -6.79 -18.75 14.91
CA GLU A 64 -7.34 -19.91 15.61
C GLU A 64 -6.27 -20.91 16.05
N SER A 65 -5.00 -20.69 15.66
CA SER A 65 -3.89 -21.53 16.08
C SER A 65 -3.18 -20.94 17.30
N ASN A 66 -2.50 -21.78 18.06
CA ASN A 66 -1.75 -21.40 19.26
C ASN A 66 -0.40 -20.70 18.95
N TYR A 67 -0.26 -20.02 17.81
CA TYR A 67 0.97 -19.28 17.51
C TYR A 67 1.12 -18.08 18.44
N ILE A 68 2.24 -18.03 19.14
CA ILE A 68 2.61 -16.91 20.01
C ILE A 68 3.41 -15.92 19.18
N CYS A 69 2.77 -14.83 18.76
CA CYS A 69 3.41 -13.77 17.96
C CYS A 69 4.06 -12.69 18.83
N GLU A 70 4.86 -13.12 19.82
CA GLU A 70 5.56 -12.23 20.75
C GLU A 70 7.07 -12.44 20.67
N ASN A 71 7.70 -11.89 19.63
CA ASN A 71 9.14 -11.91 19.51
C ASN A 71 9.71 -10.48 19.51
N GLU A 72 10.35 -10.12 20.62
CA GLU A 72 10.94 -8.79 20.87
C GLU A 72 12.02 -8.43 19.84
N LYS A 73 12.67 -9.41 19.20
CA LYS A 73 13.70 -9.13 18.18
C LYS A 73 13.13 -8.29 17.03
N TYR A 74 11.89 -8.55 16.63
CA TYR A 74 11.22 -7.82 15.56
C TYR A 74 10.66 -6.48 16.02
N LYS A 75 10.17 -6.38 17.26
CA LYS A 75 9.67 -5.11 17.80
C LYS A 75 10.79 -4.07 17.93
N ASN A 76 11.98 -4.52 18.31
CA ASN A 76 13.17 -3.68 18.44
C ASN A 76 13.93 -3.52 17.12
N PHE A 77 13.55 -4.24 16.07
CA PHE A 77 14.15 -4.10 14.76
C PHE A 77 13.69 -2.80 14.09
N SER A 78 14.67 -2.04 13.61
CA SER A 78 14.42 -0.92 12.70
C SER A 78 15.57 -0.83 11.72
N PHE A 79 15.28 -0.42 10.50
CA PHE A 79 16.30 -0.38 9.47
C PHE A 79 16.05 0.72 8.46
N ASN A 80 17.12 1.14 7.79
CA ASN A 80 17.04 2.04 6.66
C ASN A 80 17.33 1.27 5.37
N LEU A 81 16.59 1.60 4.31
CA LEU A 81 16.84 1.08 2.98
C LEU A 81 17.29 2.23 2.06
N ILE A 82 18.55 2.17 1.60
CA ILE A 82 19.14 3.16 0.69
C ILE A 82 19.62 2.44 -0.56
N GLY A 83 18.91 2.65 -1.67
CA GLY A 83 19.06 1.82 -2.86
C GLY A 83 18.81 0.35 -2.50
N ASP A 84 19.82 -0.48 -2.76
CA ASP A 84 19.80 -1.92 -2.48
C ASP A 84 20.48 -2.27 -1.16
N SER A 85 20.93 -1.31 -0.35
CA SER A 85 21.65 -1.58 0.89
C SER A 85 20.76 -1.34 2.10
N VAL A 86 20.81 -2.29 3.05
CA VAL A 86 20.12 -2.21 4.34
C VAL A 86 21.09 -1.76 5.42
N TYR A 87 20.59 -0.91 6.30
CA TYR A 87 21.33 -0.38 7.45
C TYR A 87 20.52 -0.56 8.73
N VAL A 88 21.10 -1.19 9.73
CA VAL A 88 20.51 -1.37 11.07
C VAL A 88 21.37 -0.56 12.05
N ASP A 89 20.73 0.27 12.89
CA ASP A 89 21.44 1.20 13.79
C ASP A 89 22.50 2.07 13.09
N SER A 90 22.15 2.54 11.88
CA SER A 90 23.03 3.31 10.98
C SER A 90 24.27 2.57 10.48
N LYS A 91 24.42 1.28 10.77
CA LYS A 91 25.50 0.43 10.28
C LYS A 91 25.00 -0.39 9.10
N TYR A 92 25.81 -0.44 8.05
CA TYR A 92 25.55 -1.34 6.92
C TYR A 92 25.44 -2.79 7.41
N THR A 93 24.44 -3.52 6.91
CA THR A 93 24.30 -4.95 7.17
C THR A 93 24.52 -5.75 5.90
N ASP A 94 23.56 -5.70 4.98
CA ASP A 94 23.52 -6.54 3.78
C ASP A 94 22.90 -5.77 2.60
N ASP A 95 23.07 -6.32 1.40
CA ASP A 95 22.37 -5.85 0.21
C ASP A 95 21.14 -6.74 -0.07
N VAL A 96 20.15 -6.19 -0.77
CA VAL A 96 18.87 -6.83 -1.09
C VAL A 96 18.54 -6.77 -2.58
N TYR A 97 17.80 -7.75 -3.09
CA TYR A 97 17.12 -7.64 -4.37
C TYR A 97 15.75 -6.99 -4.16
N ILE A 98 15.46 -5.94 -4.92
CA ILE A 98 14.12 -5.32 -4.97
C ILE A 98 13.52 -5.61 -6.34
N THR A 99 12.38 -6.29 -6.37
CA THR A 99 11.71 -6.69 -7.61
C THR A 99 10.21 -6.40 -7.53
N GLU A 100 9.54 -6.37 -8.69
CA GLU A 100 8.08 -6.26 -8.78
C GLU A 100 7.48 -7.56 -9.32
N LEU A 101 6.56 -8.14 -8.56
CA LEU A 101 5.92 -9.42 -8.88
C LEU A 101 4.39 -9.30 -8.75
N THR A 102 3.65 -10.18 -9.42
CA THR A 102 2.23 -10.34 -9.10
C THR A 102 2.11 -11.06 -7.74
N PRO A 103 1.07 -10.78 -6.92
CA PRO A 103 0.87 -11.51 -5.68
C PRO A 103 0.80 -13.03 -5.90
N LYS A 104 0.19 -13.48 -7.00
CA LYS A 104 0.14 -14.90 -7.36
C LYS A 104 1.53 -15.50 -7.56
N SER A 105 2.45 -14.76 -8.16
CA SER A 105 3.83 -15.20 -8.37
C SER A 105 4.63 -15.24 -7.07
N TYR A 106 4.42 -14.26 -6.17
CA TYR A 106 5.16 -14.21 -4.90
C TYR A 106 4.75 -15.31 -3.92
N PHE A 107 3.44 -15.51 -3.72
CA PHE A 107 2.98 -16.50 -2.74
C PHE A 107 3.00 -17.93 -3.26
N GLU A 108 3.10 -18.12 -4.59
CA GLU A 108 3.07 -19.38 -5.35
C GLU A 108 1.79 -20.23 -5.19
N LYS A 109 1.26 -20.32 -3.98
CA LYS A 109 0.08 -21.09 -3.59
C LYS A 109 -1.12 -20.15 -3.43
N LYS A 110 -2.22 -20.52 -4.08
CA LYS A 110 -3.48 -19.75 -4.04
C LYS A 110 -3.99 -19.58 -2.60
N TYR A 111 -4.00 -20.64 -1.80
CA TYR A 111 -4.51 -20.59 -0.43
C TYR A 111 -3.72 -19.58 0.43
N LEU A 112 -2.40 -19.52 0.26
CA LEU A 112 -1.55 -18.61 1.01
C LEU A 112 -1.89 -17.15 0.66
N LEU A 113 -2.00 -16.85 -0.64
CA LEU A 113 -2.44 -15.52 -1.10
C LEU A 113 -3.81 -15.13 -0.53
N GLU A 114 -4.78 -16.04 -0.53
CA GLU A 114 -6.12 -15.75 0.02
C GLU A 114 -6.09 -15.56 1.54
N THR A 115 -5.30 -16.34 2.28
CA THR A 115 -5.07 -16.12 3.72
C THR A 115 -4.47 -14.74 3.96
N TYR A 116 -3.42 -14.36 3.23
CA TYR A 116 -2.81 -13.03 3.37
C TYR A 116 -3.79 -11.92 3.00
N LYS A 117 -4.58 -12.06 1.92
CA LYS A 117 -5.62 -11.09 1.55
C LYS A 117 -6.62 -10.88 2.69
N LYS A 118 -7.12 -11.97 3.27
CA LYS A 118 -8.06 -11.94 4.39
C LYS A 118 -7.43 -11.24 5.60
N ARG A 119 -6.26 -11.71 6.06
CA ARG A 119 -5.61 -11.21 7.28
C ARG A 119 -5.15 -9.76 7.15
N LEU A 120 -4.55 -9.36 6.02
CA LEU A 120 -4.17 -7.97 5.80
C LEU A 120 -5.38 -7.04 5.68
N ASN A 121 -6.51 -7.53 5.18
CA ASN A 121 -7.75 -6.76 5.17
C ASN A 121 -8.35 -6.62 6.57
N GLU A 122 -8.38 -7.69 7.36
CA GLU A 122 -8.90 -7.65 8.74
C GLU A 122 -8.03 -6.78 9.66
N GLU A 123 -6.71 -6.92 9.57
CA GLU A 123 -5.79 -6.32 10.53
C GLU A 123 -5.41 -4.88 10.19
N LEU A 124 -5.43 -4.54 8.90
CA LEU A 124 -4.90 -3.27 8.37
C LEU A 124 -5.79 -2.62 7.30
N ASN A 125 -6.92 -3.24 6.95
CA ASN A 125 -7.80 -2.80 5.85
C ASN A 125 -7.07 -2.65 4.51
N LEU A 126 -6.08 -3.50 4.25
CA LEU A 126 -5.29 -3.49 3.01
C LEU A 126 -5.87 -4.45 1.97
N SER A 127 -5.85 -4.06 0.70
CA SER A 127 -6.01 -4.96 -0.44
C SER A 127 -4.69 -5.15 -1.15
N PHE A 128 -4.48 -6.34 -1.71
CA PHE A 128 -3.36 -6.57 -2.60
C PHE A 128 -3.51 -5.76 -3.90
N PRO A 129 -2.48 -5.00 -4.30
CA PRO A 129 -2.41 -4.43 -5.63
C PRO A 129 -2.15 -5.51 -6.69
N PHE A 130 -2.30 -5.16 -7.97
CA PHE A 130 -2.01 -6.07 -9.09
C PHE A 130 -0.54 -6.54 -9.11
N LYS A 131 0.38 -5.66 -8.71
CA LYS A 131 1.80 -5.95 -8.50
C LYS A 131 2.24 -5.45 -7.14
N ILE A 132 3.07 -6.23 -6.45
CA ILE A 132 3.73 -5.87 -5.20
C ILE A 132 5.23 -5.75 -5.43
N LYS A 133 5.86 -4.84 -4.68
CA LYS A 133 7.31 -4.81 -4.56
C LYS A 133 7.73 -5.83 -3.52
N THR A 134 8.81 -6.54 -3.78
CA THR A 134 9.36 -7.56 -2.88
C THR A 134 10.82 -7.22 -2.59
N ILE A 135 11.28 -7.57 -1.40
CA ILE A 135 12.66 -7.39 -0.95
C ILE A 135 13.19 -8.73 -0.47
N ARG A 136 14.30 -9.17 -1.08
CA ARG A 136 14.97 -10.43 -0.76
C ARG A 136 16.39 -10.18 -0.32
N ASN A 137 16.79 -10.75 0.81
CA ASN A 137 18.17 -10.69 1.27
C ASN A 137 19.11 -11.40 0.27
N LYS A 138 20.13 -10.69 -0.25
CA LYS A 138 21.11 -11.30 -1.16
C LYS A 138 21.96 -12.37 -0.48
N LYS A 139 22.08 -12.29 0.85
CA LYS A 139 22.78 -13.27 1.69
C LYS A 139 21.82 -14.14 2.50
N ALA A 140 20.63 -14.42 1.97
CA ALA A 140 19.72 -15.38 2.59
C ALA A 140 20.46 -16.71 2.87
N TYR A 141 20.28 -17.28 4.06
CA TYR A 141 20.95 -18.50 4.56
C TYR A 141 22.45 -18.37 4.86
N ASP A 142 23.05 -17.19 4.73
CA ASP A 142 24.43 -16.95 5.14
C ASP A 142 24.48 -16.62 6.64
N LYS A 143 25.18 -17.44 7.42
CA LYS A 143 25.33 -17.24 8.88
C LYS A 143 26.00 -15.92 9.26
N SER A 144 26.69 -15.26 8.33
CA SER A 144 27.30 -13.94 8.54
C SER A 144 26.34 -12.78 8.28
N SER A 145 25.17 -13.05 7.67
CA SER A 145 24.18 -12.02 7.38
C SER A 145 23.40 -11.66 8.63
N LYS A 146 23.60 -10.43 9.10
CA LYS A 146 22.80 -9.86 10.18
C LYS A 146 21.34 -9.64 9.76
N LEU A 147 21.08 -9.47 8.47
CA LEU A 147 19.72 -9.30 7.96
C LEU A 147 18.93 -10.61 7.94
N ASP A 148 19.59 -11.76 7.74
CA ASP A 148 18.97 -13.08 7.69
C ASP A 148 18.33 -13.48 9.03
N GLU A 149 18.84 -12.95 10.15
CA GLU A 149 18.25 -13.10 11.49
C GLU A 149 16.82 -12.52 11.59
N TYR A 150 16.50 -11.57 10.71
CA TYR A 150 15.20 -10.89 10.66
C TYR A 150 14.36 -11.41 9.50
N PHE A 151 14.86 -11.34 8.26
CA PHE A 151 14.09 -11.81 7.11
C PHE A 151 14.97 -12.25 5.94
N GLN A 152 14.49 -13.30 5.27
CA GLN A 152 15.00 -13.75 3.97
C GLN A 152 14.25 -13.05 2.85
N ASP A 153 12.93 -13.01 2.97
CA ASP A 153 12.01 -12.42 2.03
C ASP A 153 10.98 -11.57 2.78
N ALA A 154 10.58 -10.48 2.14
CA ALA A 154 9.50 -9.63 2.59
C ALA A 154 8.87 -8.92 1.39
N PHE A 155 7.71 -8.31 1.61
CA PHE A 155 7.04 -7.57 0.55
C PHE A 155 6.44 -6.26 1.06
N PHE A 156 6.23 -5.34 0.12
CA PHE A 156 5.66 -4.04 0.38
C PHE A 156 4.24 -3.93 -0.15
N ILE A 157 3.37 -3.30 0.63
CA ILE A 157 2.11 -2.75 0.15
C ILE A 157 2.01 -1.31 0.67
N HIS A 158 1.92 -0.35 -0.25
CA HIS A 158 1.93 1.08 0.09
C HIS A 158 3.16 1.46 0.92
N ASN A 159 2.94 1.95 2.15
CA ASN A 159 3.96 2.36 3.11
C ASN A 159 4.29 1.28 4.16
N TYR A 160 3.78 0.06 3.97
CA TYR A 160 4.02 -1.08 4.85
C TYR A 160 4.99 -2.07 4.21
N LEU A 161 5.80 -2.69 5.07
CA LEU A 161 6.62 -3.86 4.79
C LEU A 161 6.14 -5.00 5.68
N PHE A 162 6.03 -6.19 5.11
CA PHE A 162 5.57 -7.40 5.79
C PHE A 162 6.67 -8.45 5.78
N ILE A 163 7.07 -8.85 6.98
CA ILE A 163 7.98 -9.98 7.22
C ILE A 163 7.15 -11.09 7.85
N GLU A 164 7.27 -12.30 7.32
CA GLU A 164 6.68 -13.49 7.94
C GLU A 164 7.76 -14.29 8.66
N ASP A 165 7.43 -14.74 9.87
CA ASP A 165 8.24 -15.69 10.62
C ASP A 165 7.31 -16.58 11.45
N ASN A 166 7.37 -17.90 11.20
CA ASN A 166 6.61 -18.94 11.89
C ASN A 166 5.09 -18.66 12.00
N GLY A 167 4.48 -18.21 10.90
CA GLY A 167 3.05 -17.91 10.83
C GLY A 167 2.67 -16.55 11.42
N CYS A 168 3.63 -15.77 11.92
CA CYS A 168 3.42 -14.42 12.42
C CYS A 168 3.86 -13.38 11.39
N ILE A 169 3.04 -12.36 11.17
CA ILE A 169 3.32 -11.25 10.27
C ILE A 169 3.76 -10.04 11.07
N TYR A 170 5.03 -9.68 10.93
CA TYR A 170 5.62 -8.48 11.51
C TYR A 170 5.55 -7.36 10.48
N THR A 171 4.83 -6.29 10.83
CA THR A 171 4.56 -5.17 9.95
C THR A 171 5.42 -3.98 10.34
N TYR A 172 6.06 -3.36 9.34
CA TYR A 172 6.86 -2.16 9.51
C TYR A 172 6.31 -1.03 8.65
N ILE A 173 6.38 0.19 9.15
CA ILE A 173 5.94 1.40 8.45
C ILE A 173 7.15 2.29 8.12
N LYS A 174 7.13 2.89 6.93
CA LYS A 174 8.16 3.81 6.46
C LYS A 174 7.97 5.21 7.06
N ASN A 175 8.92 5.68 7.87
CA ASN A 175 9.04 7.07 8.31
C ASN A 175 9.49 7.97 7.16
N GLY A 176 8.85 9.13 7.05
CA GLY A 176 9.06 10.10 5.96
C GLY A 176 7.81 10.37 5.12
N GLU A 177 6.70 9.67 5.37
CA GLU A 177 5.40 9.95 4.71
C GLU A 177 4.18 9.74 5.61
N ASN A 178 4.36 9.54 6.92
CA ASN A 178 3.29 9.59 7.91
C ASN A 178 3.87 9.46 9.32
N SER A 179 4.33 10.57 9.90
CA SER A 179 4.33 10.72 11.36
C SER A 179 2.90 10.88 11.91
N ASP A 180 1.87 10.88 11.05
CA ASP A 180 0.47 11.02 11.41
C ASP A 180 -0.29 9.68 11.54
N LEU A 181 0.28 8.54 11.11
CA LEU A 181 -0.35 7.22 11.30
C LEU A 181 -0.04 6.58 12.66
N THR A 182 1.11 6.89 13.27
CA THR A 182 1.50 6.29 14.56
C THR A 182 0.97 7.05 15.77
N ASN A 183 0.60 8.33 15.63
CA ASN A 183 -0.19 9.05 16.64
C ASN A 183 -1.72 8.88 16.48
N SER A 184 -2.18 8.32 15.34
CA SER A 184 -3.60 8.04 15.08
C SER A 184 -4.10 6.74 15.75
N LEU A 185 -3.19 5.82 16.11
CA LEU A 185 -3.57 4.53 16.71
C LEU A 185 -3.33 4.41 18.22
N VAL A 186 -2.80 5.46 18.88
CA VAL A 186 -2.59 5.46 20.34
C VAL A 186 -3.29 6.63 21.06
N LYS A 187 -3.85 7.61 20.35
CA LYS A 187 -4.85 8.52 20.94
C LYS A 187 -5.97 8.79 19.96
N LYS A 188 -7.18 8.37 20.32
CA LYS A 188 -8.44 8.93 19.82
C LYS A 188 -8.33 10.46 19.83
N ALA A 189 -7.97 11.06 18.69
CA ALA A 189 -8.32 12.44 18.43
C ALA A 189 -9.77 12.41 17.92
N ASN A 190 -10.72 12.58 18.83
CA ASN A 190 -12.12 12.85 18.52
C ASN A 190 -12.23 14.27 17.92
N GLY A 191 -11.58 14.51 16.78
CA GLY A 191 -11.52 15.81 16.11
C GLY A 191 -12.43 15.80 14.90
N ILE A 192 -13.29 16.81 14.79
CA ILE A 192 -14.05 17.06 13.57
C ILE A 192 -13.13 17.81 12.60
N ILE A 193 -12.87 17.23 11.42
CA ILE A 193 -12.02 17.84 10.38
C ILE A 193 -12.81 18.70 9.41
N TYR A 194 -14.14 18.52 9.35
CA TYR A 194 -15.03 19.39 8.61
C TYR A 194 -16.36 19.57 9.34
N LYS A 195 -16.73 20.82 9.62
CA LYS A 195 -18.02 21.26 10.21
C LYS A 195 -18.28 22.71 9.82
N LYS A 196 -18.30 22.98 8.52
CA LYS A 196 -18.57 24.32 8.02
C LYS A 196 -19.80 24.26 7.13
N LYS A 197 -20.81 25.06 7.45
CA LYS A 197 -21.91 25.35 6.53
C LYS A 197 -21.39 26.27 5.42
N ILE A 198 -21.62 25.91 4.17
CA ILE A 198 -21.18 26.72 3.03
C ILE A 198 -22.06 27.97 2.92
N ASN A 199 -21.41 29.12 2.84
CA ASN A 199 -22.08 30.38 2.52
C ASN A 199 -21.91 30.63 1.01
N ILE A 200 -22.99 30.39 0.25
CA ILE A 200 -23.02 30.52 -1.22
C ILE A 200 -22.56 31.87 -1.74
N ASN A 201 -22.74 32.95 -0.97
CA ASN A 201 -22.38 34.31 -1.37
C ASN A 201 -20.89 34.61 -1.22
N THR A 202 -20.13 33.78 -0.49
CA THR A 202 -18.73 34.06 -0.12
C THR A 202 -17.78 32.91 -0.37
N VAL A 203 -18.30 31.70 -0.65
CA VAL A 203 -17.48 30.53 -0.94
C VAL A 203 -16.67 30.74 -2.21
N LYS A 204 -15.40 30.37 -2.15
CA LYS A 204 -14.50 30.35 -3.31
C LYS A 204 -14.48 28.93 -3.87
N TYR A 205 -14.90 28.79 -5.11
CA TYR A 205 -14.84 27.52 -5.82
C TYR A 205 -13.54 27.39 -6.59
N GLU A 206 -13.00 26.18 -6.59
CA GLU A 206 -12.06 25.75 -7.61
C GLU A 206 -12.85 25.29 -8.85
N THR A 207 -12.18 25.28 -10.00
CA THR A 207 -12.76 24.84 -11.27
C THR A 207 -11.88 23.80 -11.93
N GLN A 208 -12.51 22.76 -12.47
CA GLN A 208 -11.83 21.71 -13.24
C GLN A 208 -12.63 21.41 -14.50
N LYS A 209 -11.95 21.31 -15.63
CA LYS A 209 -12.60 20.87 -16.87
C LYS A 209 -13.20 19.48 -16.67
N THR A 210 -14.48 19.34 -16.98
CA THR A 210 -15.26 18.11 -16.80
C THR A 210 -14.61 16.93 -17.52
N ILE A 211 -14.03 17.14 -18.71
CA ILE A 211 -13.32 16.12 -19.49
C ILE A 211 -12.10 15.51 -18.77
N ASN A 212 -11.51 16.24 -17.81
CA ASN A 212 -10.34 15.79 -17.06
C ASN A 212 -10.70 14.95 -15.81
N LEU A 213 -11.99 14.78 -15.51
CA LEU A 213 -12.49 14.01 -14.37
C LEU A 213 -13.52 12.99 -14.86
N ILE A 214 -13.14 11.72 -14.84
CA ILE A 214 -14.01 10.64 -15.35
C ILE A 214 -15.26 10.54 -14.48
N GLY A 215 -16.42 10.65 -15.11
CA GLY A 215 -17.74 10.64 -14.45
C GLY A 215 -18.27 12.02 -14.07
N ALA A 216 -17.50 13.11 -14.25
CA ALA A 216 -17.94 14.46 -13.88
C ALA A 216 -19.07 14.99 -14.77
N ALA A 217 -19.21 14.51 -16.00
CA ALA A 217 -20.21 14.98 -16.95
C ALA A 217 -21.65 14.79 -16.46
N GLU A 218 -21.90 13.78 -15.62
CA GLU A 218 -23.22 13.54 -15.02
C GLU A 218 -23.59 14.60 -13.98
N PHE A 219 -22.60 15.34 -13.45
CA PHE A 219 -22.75 16.27 -12.34
C PHE A 219 -22.39 17.71 -12.70
N SER A 220 -21.96 17.96 -13.95
CA SER A 220 -21.58 19.29 -14.40
C SER A 220 -22.75 20.11 -14.93
N CYS A 221 -23.98 19.59 -14.91
CA CYS A 221 -25.17 20.29 -15.37
C CYS A 221 -25.06 20.81 -16.83
N GLY A 222 -24.27 20.14 -17.67
CA GLY A 222 -23.99 20.56 -19.05
C GLY A 222 -22.82 21.53 -19.20
N ASP A 223 -22.22 22.00 -18.10
CA ASP A 223 -21.06 22.89 -18.16
C ASP A 223 -19.75 22.14 -18.47
N GLU A 224 -18.87 22.83 -19.21
CA GLU A 224 -17.52 22.36 -19.53
C GLU A 224 -16.60 22.31 -18.31
N ASN A 225 -16.92 23.10 -17.27
CA ASN A 225 -16.14 23.21 -16.05
C ASN A 225 -17.00 22.88 -14.84
N LEU A 226 -16.53 21.93 -14.06
CA LEU A 226 -17.09 21.58 -12.77
C LEU A 226 -16.54 22.51 -11.69
N ARG A 227 -17.43 23.17 -10.95
CA ARG A 227 -17.08 23.97 -9.76
C ARG A 227 -17.07 23.08 -8.53
N TYR A 228 -16.11 23.24 -7.64
CA TYR A 228 -16.04 22.43 -6.42
C TYR A 228 -15.30 23.12 -5.27
N VAL A 229 -15.48 22.59 -4.05
CA VAL A 229 -14.70 22.93 -2.87
C VAL A 229 -13.88 21.71 -2.45
N SER A 230 -12.55 21.85 -2.40
CA SER A 230 -11.67 20.79 -1.91
C SER A 230 -11.84 20.56 -0.41
N LEU A 231 -11.89 19.29 -0.01
CA LEU A 231 -11.86 18.86 1.39
C LEU A 231 -10.55 18.11 1.70
N PRO A 232 -10.20 17.93 2.99
CA PRO A 232 -9.07 17.08 3.38
C PRO A 232 -9.18 15.68 2.75
N LYS A 233 -8.06 15.16 2.22
CA LYS A 233 -8.02 13.87 1.52
C LYS A 233 -7.89 12.70 2.48
N LYS A 234 -8.52 11.57 2.17
CA LYS A 234 -8.32 10.29 2.88
C LYS A 234 -7.27 9.45 2.15
N GLY A 235 -6.00 9.63 2.51
CA GLY A 235 -4.89 8.99 1.79
C GLY A 235 -4.87 9.42 0.32
N LYS A 236 -5.06 8.46 -0.60
CA LYS A 236 -5.14 8.74 -2.05
C LYS A 236 -6.53 9.18 -2.54
N ILE A 237 -7.55 9.07 -1.70
CA ILE A 237 -8.94 9.41 -2.06
C ILE A 237 -9.13 10.92 -1.86
N GLY A 238 -9.33 11.63 -2.97
CA GLY A 238 -9.75 13.02 -2.97
C GLY A 238 -11.20 13.15 -2.51
N LEU A 239 -11.49 14.20 -1.75
CA LEU A 239 -12.84 14.57 -1.34
C LEU A 239 -13.13 15.98 -1.85
N ILE A 240 -14.23 16.13 -2.58
CA ILE A 240 -14.68 17.45 -3.06
C ILE A 240 -16.17 17.61 -2.79
N LEU A 241 -16.61 18.83 -2.53
CA LEU A 241 -18.03 19.20 -2.52
C LEU A 241 -18.36 19.85 -3.85
N ILE A 242 -19.39 19.34 -4.50
CA ILE A 242 -19.88 19.89 -5.77
C ILE A 242 -21.26 20.50 -5.49
N PRO A 243 -21.45 21.80 -5.76
CA PRO A 243 -22.79 22.38 -5.79
C PRO A 243 -23.59 21.76 -6.93
N GLN A 244 -24.82 21.35 -6.67
CA GLN A 244 -25.74 20.94 -7.74
C GLN A 244 -26.46 22.19 -8.25
N ASP A 245 -25.89 22.81 -9.26
CA ASP A 245 -26.38 24.08 -9.82
C ASP A 245 -27.58 23.90 -10.77
N CYS A 246 -27.94 22.66 -11.11
CA CYS A 246 -29.10 22.33 -11.92
C CYS A 246 -30.25 21.79 -11.07
N GLY A 247 -31.43 22.40 -11.26
CA GLY A 247 -32.66 22.08 -10.54
C GLY A 247 -33.20 23.30 -9.79
N ASP A 248 -34.36 23.14 -9.16
CA ASP A 248 -35.08 24.23 -8.46
C ASP A 248 -34.54 24.50 -7.05
N PHE A 249 -33.34 24.01 -6.73
CA PHE A 249 -32.75 24.10 -5.39
C PHE A 249 -31.62 25.11 -5.36
N LEU A 250 -31.81 26.18 -4.60
CA LEU A 250 -30.82 27.26 -4.47
C LEU A 250 -29.54 26.85 -3.73
N TYR A 251 -29.59 25.76 -2.94
CA TYR A 251 -28.51 25.38 -2.04
C TYR A 251 -28.47 23.88 -1.81
N ASN A 252 -27.70 23.16 -2.64
CA ASN A 252 -27.47 21.71 -2.52
C ASN A 252 -26.01 21.35 -2.83
N TYR A 253 -25.41 20.55 -1.95
CA TYR A 253 -24.05 20.05 -2.09
C TYR A 253 -23.99 18.54 -1.90
N TYR A 254 -23.21 17.94 -2.79
CA TYR A 254 -22.89 16.53 -2.76
C TYR A 254 -21.40 16.36 -2.49
N LEU A 255 -21.08 15.43 -1.61
CA LEU A 255 -19.73 14.99 -1.35
C LEU A 255 -19.36 13.92 -2.36
N PHE A 256 -18.28 14.15 -3.09
CA PHE A 256 -17.73 13.21 -4.05
C PHE A 256 -16.40 12.66 -3.58
N THR A 257 -16.19 11.38 -3.85
CA THR A 257 -14.90 10.72 -3.70
C THR A 257 -14.24 10.55 -5.05
N ILE A 258 -12.96 10.91 -5.12
CA ILE A 258 -12.15 10.83 -6.34
C ILE A 258 -10.97 9.90 -6.08
N LEU A 259 -10.76 8.93 -6.97
CA LEU A 259 -9.58 8.07 -6.98
C LEU A 259 -9.08 7.97 -8.43
N ASP A 260 -7.78 8.21 -8.63
CA ASP A 260 -7.13 8.14 -9.95
C ASP A 260 -7.88 8.93 -11.05
N ASN A 261 -8.24 10.20 -10.75
CA ASN A 261 -9.01 11.11 -11.63
C ASN A 261 -10.38 10.59 -12.06
N LYS A 262 -10.99 9.71 -11.27
CA LYS A 262 -12.34 9.19 -11.49
C LYS A 262 -13.21 9.42 -10.25
N ILE A 263 -14.45 9.88 -10.48
CA ILE A 263 -15.50 9.89 -9.46
C ILE A 263 -15.88 8.45 -9.13
N ILE A 264 -15.75 8.07 -7.86
CA ILE A 264 -16.06 6.72 -7.39
C ILE A 264 -17.46 6.64 -6.77
N SER A 265 -17.82 7.63 -5.98
CA SER A 265 -19.06 7.66 -5.21
C SER A 265 -19.43 9.10 -4.91
N ASN A 266 -20.72 9.33 -4.67
CA ASN A 266 -21.26 10.60 -4.25
C ASN A 266 -22.28 10.40 -3.13
N LEU A 267 -22.51 11.43 -2.33
CA LEU A 267 -23.47 11.45 -1.24
C LEU A 267 -24.05 12.86 -1.09
N TYR A 268 -25.37 12.99 -0.99
CA TYR A 268 -25.99 14.26 -0.61
C TYR A 268 -25.67 14.57 0.86
N VAL A 269 -25.06 15.72 1.14
CA VAL A 269 -24.51 16.01 2.47
C VAL A 269 -24.91 17.37 3.04
N GLU A 270 -25.34 18.33 2.21
CA GLU A 270 -25.73 19.65 2.69
C GLU A 270 -26.73 20.29 1.74
N GLY A 271 -27.79 20.86 2.28
CA GLY A 271 -28.77 21.58 1.50
C GLY A 271 -30.02 21.97 2.26
N GLU A 272 -30.84 22.79 1.64
CA GLU A 272 -32.11 23.27 2.19
C GLU A 272 -33.21 23.10 1.14
N TRP A 273 -34.33 22.52 1.57
CA TRP A 273 -35.51 22.35 0.74
C TRP A 273 -36.72 23.03 1.36
N PHE A 274 -37.51 23.72 0.52
CA PHE A 274 -38.71 24.44 0.90
C PHE A 274 -39.89 23.95 0.06
N GLU A 275 -41.05 23.76 0.70
CA GLU A 275 -42.31 23.57 -0.04
C GLU A 275 -42.71 24.89 -0.72
N PRO A 276 -43.00 24.89 -2.04
CA PRO A 276 -43.38 26.11 -2.77
C PRO A 276 -44.60 26.84 -2.19
N GLU A 277 -45.52 26.09 -1.57
CA GLU A 277 -46.76 26.62 -1.01
C GLU A 277 -46.60 27.19 0.41
N ASN A 278 -45.45 26.97 1.07
CA ASN A 278 -45.24 27.40 2.44
C ASN A 278 -43.76 27.67 2.77
N GLU A 279 -43.21 28.73 2.16
CA GLU A 279 -41.82 29.19 2.31
C GLU A 279 -41.36 29.42 3.78
N LYS A 280 -42.27 29.41 4.76
CA LYS A 280 -41.99 29.82 6.15
C LYS A 280 -41.92 28.70 7.18
N THR A 281 -42.34 27.46 6.90
CA THR A 281 -42.48 26.45 7.97
C THR A 281 -41.85 25.09 7.75
N THR A 282 -41.61 24.65 6.51
CA THR A 282 -41.04 23.31 6.27
C THR A 282 -39.73 23.42 5.53
N ILE A 283 -38.63 23.44 6.31
CA ILE A 283 -37.27 23.42 5.80
C ILE A 283 -36.74 22.02 6.04
N GLU A 284 -36.54 21.22 4.99
CA GLU A 284 -35.63 20.08 5.14
C GLU A 284 -34.22 20.63 5.12
N ALA A 285 -33.56 20.63 6.28
CA ALA A 285 -32.19 21.10 6.41
C ALA A 285 -31.26 19.89 6.56
N THR A 286 -30.37 19.73 5.59
CA THR A 286 -29.31 18.72 5.61
C THR A 286 -27.97 19.40 5.88
N SER A 287 -27.20 18.82 6.80
CA SER A 287 -25.85 19.26 7.14
C SER A 287 -24.97 18.06 7.41
N PHE A 288 -23.66 18.23 7.34
CA PHE A 288 -22.75 17.13 7.61
C PHE A 288 -21.50 17.56 8.37
N THR A 289 -20.86 16.55 8.94
CA THR A 289 -19.51 16.64 9.49
C THR A 289 -18.66 15.48 9.01
N ILE A 290 -17.36 15.71 8.88
CA ILE A 290 -16.37 14.65 8.70
C ILE A 290 -15.46 14.65 9.91
N ASP A 291 -15.28 13.50 10.55
CA ASP A 291 -14.34 13.33 11.66
C ASP A 291 -12.93 12.94 11.17
N SER A 292 -11.97 12.91 12.09
CA SER A 292 -10.59 12.50 11.87
C SER A 292 -10.43 11.07 11.32
N ASN A 293 -11.43 10.21 11.51
CA ASN A 293 -11.49 8.85 10.96
C ASN A 293 -12.18 8.79 9.59
N PHE A 294 -12.57 9.95 9.06
CA PHE A 294 -13.37 10.09 7.84
C PHE A 294 -14.72 9.36 7.94
N ILE A 295 -15.30 9.35 9.13
CA ILE A 295 -16.72 9.07 9.32
C ILE A 295 -17.48 10.34 8.94
N ILE A 296 -18.40 10.18 7.98
CA ILE A 296 -19.28 11.25 7.53
C ILE A 296 -20.58 11.11 8.29
N SER A 297 -20.91 12.06 9.14
CA SER A 297 -22.23 12.17 9.77
C SER A 297 -23.07 13.14 8.94
N VAL A 298 -24.14 12.65 8.31
CA VAL A 298 -25.14 13.48 7.63
C VAL A 298 -26.37 13.57 8.53
N LYS A 299 -26.77 14.80 8.86
CA LYS A 299 -27.95 15.09 9.64
C LYS A 299 -28.97 15.83 8.78
N THR A 300 -30.11 15.19 8.56
CA THR A 300 -31.28 15.76 7.89
C THR A 300 -32.38 15.91 8.92
N ASN A 301 -32.71 17.15 9.27
CA ASN A 301 -33.61 17.47 10.38
C ASN A 301 -33.16 16.77 11.68
N ASN A 302 -33.97 15.85 12.22
CA ASN A 302 -33.68 15.10 13.45
C ASN A 302 -33.08 13.71 13.21
N LYS A 303 -32.83 13.32 11.95
CA LYS A 303 -32.26 12.02 11.60
C LYS A 303 -30.79 12.17 11.27
N GLU A 304 -29.95 11.36 11.89
CA GLU A 304 -28.52 11.27 11.59
C GLU A 304 -28.23 9.91 10.94
N LYS A 305 -27.49 9.93 9.83
CA LYS A 305 -26.91 8.75 9.20
C LYS A 305 -25.40 8.90 9.18
N LYS A 306 -24.70 7.79 9.41
CA LYS A 306 -23.25 7.75 9.40
C LYS A 306 -22.77 6.90 8.24
N TYR A 307 -21.70 7.36 7.62
CA TYR A 307 -21.09 6.71 6.47
C TYR A 307 -19.59 6.62 6.67
N ILE A 308 -18.98 5.63 6.02
CA ILE A 308 -17.54 5.50 5.92
C ILE A 308 -17.12 5.42 4.45
N ILE A 309 -15.97 6.02 4.14
CA ILE A 309 -15.32 5.86 2.84
C ILE A 309 -14.43 4.63 2.89
N ASN A 310 -14.74 3.60 2.11
CA ASN A 310 -13.90 2.41 2.03
C ASN A 310 -12.63 2.65 1.18
N LYS A 311 -11.72 1.68 1.14
CA LYS A 311 -10.43 1.80 0.44
C LYS A 311 -10.52 1.98 -1.07
N PHE A 312 -11.68 1.65 -1.67
CA PHE A 312 -11.92 1.85 -3.10
C PHE A 312 -12.45 3.24 -3.40
N GLY A 313 -12.71 4.07 -2.37
CA GLY A 313 -13.37 5.35 -2.50
C GLY A 313 -14.89 5.27 -2.46
N LYS A 314 -15.52 4.12 -2.19
CA LYS A 314 -16.99 4.07 -2.08
C LYS A 314 -17.45 4.58 -0.72
N ILE A 315 -18.47 5.42 -0.71
CA ILE A 315 -19.21 5.81 0.49
C ILE A 315 -20.22 4.70 0.80
N ILE A 316 -20.20 4.18 2.01
CA ILE A 316 -21.11 3.12 2.48
C ILE A 316 -21.69 3.49 3.84
N ASP A 317 -22.94 3.12 4.07
CA ASP A 317 -23.62 3.25 5.36
C ASP A 317 -22.86 2.45 6.42
N LEU A 318 -22.75 3.03 7.62
CA LEU A 318 -22.16 2.39 8.81
C LEU A 318 -23.17 1.56 9.60
#